data_AF-A0A939KJS5-F1
#
_entry.id   AF-A0A939KJS5-F1
#
_cell.length_a   1.000
_cell.length_b   1.000
_cell.length_c   1.000
_cell.angle_alpha   90.00
_cell.angle_beta   90.00
_cell.angle_gamma   90.00
#
_symmetry.space_group_name_H-M   'P 1'
#
loop_
_entity.id
_entity.type
_entity.pdbx_description
1 polymer ?
#
loop_
_entity_poly.entity_id
_entity_poly.type
_entity_poly.pdbx_seq_one_letter_code
_entity_poly.pdbx_strand_id
1 'polypeptide(L)' 'MSTWAQAIERIAAGETHEVEFAPGDPALNEQIDAAYREKYAGSPYLPPMVVSGPREATVEITPRNGKHA' A
#
# COMPACT_ATOMS: atom_id res chain seq x y z
N MET A 1 2.64 16.76 -16.57
CA MET A 1 3.13 15.60 -17.32
C MET A 1 2.82 14.37 -16.47
N SER A 2 2.03 13.46 -17.05
CA SER A 2 1.54 12.14 -16.59
C SER A 2 1.18 11.91 -15.13
N THR A 3 -0.11 12.06 -14.84
CA THR A 3 -0.80 11.42 -13.71
C THR A 3 -0.85 9.91 -13.99
N TRP A 4 -0.10 9.11 -13.23
CA TRP A 4 -0.21 7.65 -13.23
C TRP A 4 -1.48 7.22 -12.48
N ALA A 5 -2.66 7.47 -13.04
CA ALA A 5 -3.91 6.93 -12.53
C ALA A 5 -4.44 5.91 -13.54
N GLN A 6 -3.94 4.68 -13.46
CA GLN A 6 -4.51 3.54 -14.18
C GLN A 6 -5.61 2.96 -13.29
N ALA A 7 -6.86 3.04 -13.74
CA ALA A 7 -7.96 2.32 -13.10
C ALA A 7 -7.82 0.84 -13.45
N ILE A 8 -7.74 -0.01 -12.43
CA ILE A 8 -7.61 -1.47 -12.59
C ILE A 8 -8.63 -2.14 -11.68
N GLU A 9 -9.16 -3.28 -12.13
CA GLU A 9 -10.00 -4.15 -11.31
C GLU A 9 -9.15 -4.92 -10.28
N ARG A 10 -9.49 -4.79 -9.00
CA ARG A 10 -8.86 -5.58 -7.92
C ARG A 10 -9.89 -6.44 -7.21
N ILE A 11 -9.54 -7.70 -6.99
CA ILE A 11 -10.37 -8.61 -6.20
C ILE A 11 -10.00 -8.46 -4.72
N ALA A 12 -10.97 -8.07 -3.88
CA ALA A 12 -10.85 -8.09 -2.43
C ALA A 12 -12.07 -8.80 -1.84
N ALA A 13 -11.85 -9.74 -0.91
CA ALA A 13 -12.93 -10.52 -0.28
C ALA A 13 -13.90 -11.24 -1.25
N GLY A 14 -13.46 -11.53 -2.49
CA GLY A 14 -14.30 -12.16 -3.53
C GLY A 14 -15.11 -11.17 -4.37
N GLU A 15 -14.99 -9.87 -4.12
CA GLU A 15 -15.62 -8.81 -4.92
C GLU A 15 -14.58 -8.09 -5.78
N THR A 16 -14.97 -7.71 -6.99
CA THR A 16 -14.15 -6.88 -7.87
C THR A 16 -14.46 -5.40 -7.61
N HIS A 17 -13.42 -4.63 -7.32
CA HIS A 17 -13.51 -3.19 -7.11
C HIS A 17 -12.71 -2.43 -8.17
N GLU A 18 -13.30 -1.36 -8.69
CA GLU A 18 -12.55 -0.36 -9.44
C GLU A 18 -11.77 0.52 -8.46
N VAL A 19 -10.44 0.54 -8.61
CA VAL A 19 -9.55 1.30 -7.73
C VAL A 19 -8.61 2.19 -8.52
N GLU A 20 -8.09 3.21 -7.84
CA GLU A 20 -7.01 4.07 -8.29
C GLU A 20 -5.76 3.82 -7.45
N PHE A 21 -4.60 3.97 -8.07
CA PHE A 21 -3.30 3.85 -7.43
C PHE A 21 -2.60 5.20 -7.42
N ALA A 22 -1.99 5.55 -6.29
CA ALA A 22 -1.14 6.73 -6.15
C ALA A 22 0.13 6.38 -5.37
N PRO A 23 1.21 7.18 -5.45
CA PRO A 23 2.34 7.04 -4.54
C PRO A 23 1.85 7.16 -3.09
N GLY A 24 2.31 6.26 -2.21
CA GLY A 24 1.96 6.31 -0.79
C GLY A 24 2.55 7.53 -0.10
N ASP A 25 1.88 8.00 0.95
CA ASP A 25 2.36 9.10 1.78
C ASP A 25 3.64 8.69 2.54
N PRO A 26 4.80 9.32 2.27
CA PRO A 26 6.04 9.01 2.96
C PRO A 26 5.97 9.20 4.47
N ALA A 27 5.08 10.08 4.97
CA ALA A 27 4.89 10.32 6.39
C ALA A 27 4.31 9.10 7.14
N LEU A 28 3.67 8.16 6.43
CA LEU A 28 3.12 6.94 7.02
C LEU A 28 4.15 5.81 7.14
N ASN A 29 5.28 5.88 6.45
CA ASN A 29 6.27 4.80 6.40
C ASN A 29 6.78 4.40 7.79
N GLU A 30 6.99 5.36 8.70
CA GLU A 30 7.45 5.05 10.06
C GLU A 30 6.43 4.26 10.86
N GLN A 31 5.15 4.60 10.74
CA GLN A 31 4.05 3.92 11.43
C GLN A 31 3.83 2.52 10.85
N ILE A 32 3.89 2.38 9.52
CA ILE A 32 3.79 1.11 8.82
C ILE A 32 4.93 0.18 9.26
N ASP A 33 6.17 0.67 9.27
CA ASP A 33 7.33 -0.10 9.70
C ASP A 33 7.23 -0.52 11.17
N ALA A 34 6.74 0.34 12.06
CA ALA A 34 6.54 0.00 13.46
C ALA A 34 5.56 -1.17 13.61
N ALA A 35 4.40 -1.09 12.96
CA ALA A 35 3.41 -2.17 12.96
C ALA A 35 3.95 -3.46 12.29
N TYR A 36 4.72 -3.32 11.21
CA TYR A 36 5.32 -4.45 10.52
C TYR A 36 6.39 -5.16 11.38
N ARG A 37 7.21 -4.40 12.13
CA ARG A 37 8.17 -4.93 13.10
C ARG A 37 7.49 -5.72 14.21
N GLU A 38 6.38 -5.22 14.74
CA GLU A 38 5.61 -5.92 15.76
C GLU A 38 5.03 -7.24 15.22
N LYS A 39 4.39 -7.20 14.05
CA LYS A 39 3.76 -8.37 13.42
C LYS A 39 4.77 -9.47 13.04
N TYR A 40 5.96 -9.09 12.58
CA TYR A 40 6.98 -10.01 12.05
C TYR A 40 8.24 -10.09 12.92
N ALA A 41 8.14 -9.81 14.22
CA ALA A 41 9.26 -9.88 15.14
C ALA A 41 9.94 -11.27 15.09
N GLY A 42 11.27 -11.28 14.90
CA GLY A 42 12.07 -12.51 14.78
C GLY A 42 11.99 -13.22 13.43
N SER A 43 11.16 -12.74 12.48
CA SER A 43 11.07 -13.32 11.14
C SER A 43 12.27 -12.91 10.29
N PRO A 44 12.89 -13.83 9.53
CA PRO A 44 13.92 -13.48 8.55
C PRO A 44 13.39 -12.60 7.40
N TYR A 45 12.06 -12.50 7.26
CA TYR A 45 11.42 -11.62 6.28
C TYR A 45 11.37 -10.15 6.72
N LEU A 46 11.56 -9.85 8.01
CA LEU A 46 11.45 -8.49 8.52
C LEU A 46 12.56 -7.55 7.98
N PRO A 47 13.86 -7.88 8.07
CA PRO A 47 14.93 -6.96 7.68
C PRO A 47 14.83 -6.43 6.25
N PRO A 48 14.55 -7.24 5.20
CA PRO A 48 14.47 -6.71 3.84
C PRO A 48 13.21 -5.88 3.57
N MET A 49 12.20 -5.91 4.42
CA MET A 49 10.92 -5.22 4.19
C MET A 49 10.87 -3.79 4.75
N VAL A 50 11.77 -3.44 5.67
CA VAL A 50 11.81 -2.12 6.34
C VAL A 50 12.95 -1.22 5.84
N VAL A 51 13.44 -1.47 4.62
CA VAL A 51 14.49 -0.68 3.96
C VAL A 51 13.90 0.30 2.94
N SER A 52 14.73 1.15 2.34
CA SER A 52 14.28 2.23 1.44
C SER A 52 13.49 1.71 0.23
N GLY A 53 13.91 0.60 -0.39
CA GLY A 53 13.25 0.05 -1.58
C GLY A 53 11.74 -0.22 -1.39
N PRO A 54 11.34 -1.07 -0.42
CA PRO A 54 9.92 -1.29 -0.11
C PRO A 54 9.17 -0.02 0.28
N ARG A 55 9.80 0.90 1.03
CA ARG A 55 9.18 2.18 1.39
C ARG A 55 8.88 3.04 0.17
N GLU A 56 9.83 3.16 -0.76
CA GLU A 56 9.68 3.92 -2.01
C GLU A 56 8.65 3.29 -2.95
N ALA A 57 8.44 1.98 -2.86
CA ALA A 57 7.45 1.24 -3.64
C ALA A 57 6.04 1.27 -3.01
N THR A 58 5.83 1.97 -1.89
CA THR A 58 4.52 2.06 -1.24
C THR A 58 3.51 2.76 -2.14
N VAL A 59 2.32 2.16 -2.28
CA VAL A 59 1.20 2.72 -3.05
C VAL A 59 -0.03 2.91 -2.17
N GLU A 60 -0.69 4.03 -2.33
CA GLU A 60 -2.05 4.24 -1.84
C GLU A 60 -3.05 3.67 -2.86
N ILE A 61 -4.10 3.03 -2.35
CA ILE A 61 -5.15 2.41 -3.18
C ILE A 61 -6.51 2.91 -2.68
N THR A 62 -7.26 3.58 -3.55
CA THR A 62 -8.57 4.16 -3.22
C THR A 62 -9.66 3.65 -4.17
N PRO A 63 -10.92 3.46 -3.71
CA PRO A 63 -12.02 3.12 -4.61
C PRO A 63 -12.36 4.26 -5.56
N ARG A 64 -12.51 3.98 -6.86
CA ARG A 64 -12.82 4.99 -7.88
C ARG A 64 -14.24 5.56 -7.77
N ASN A 65 -15.19 4.74 -7.32
CA ASN A 65 -16.62 5.09 -7.27
C ASN A 65 -17.13 5.34 -5.84
N GLY A 66 -16.26 5.78 -4.93
CA GLY A 66 -16.63 6.37 -3.63
C GLY A 66 -17.74 5.63 -2.88
N LYS A 67 -17.59 4.32 -2.62
CA LYS A 67 -18.46 3.62 -1.67
C LYS A 67 -17.75 3.46 -0.33
N HIS A 68 -17.49 4.59 0.30
CA HIS A 68 -17.35 4.68 1.75
C HIS A 68 -18.36 5.73 2.22
N ALA A 69 -19.61 5.29 2.33
CA ALA A 69 -20.57 5.83 3.27
C ALA A 69 -20.76 4.77 4.36
#